data_AF-A0A9D1G7J6-F1
#
_entry.id   AF-A0A9D1G7J6-F1
#
_cell.length_a   1.000
_cell.length_b   1.000
_cell.length_c   1.000
_cell.angle_alpha   90.00
_cell.angle_beta   90.00
_cell.angle_gamma   90.00
#
_symmetry.space_group_name_H-M   'P 1'
#
loop_
_entity.id
_entity.type
_entity.pdbx_description
1 polymer ?
#
loop_
_entity_poly.entity_id
_entity_poly.type
_entity_poly.pdbx_seq_one_letter_code
_entity_poly.pdbx_strand_id
1 'polypeptide(L)'
;MAIHFKHALIEQAERLHSIQELKDIFDDLNKINRAIDNIKYPFGFENAKKVDNEMICKYPIIKAMVEVANTFPKLNNSVVNNAQPTVVDYLVQDKFGILAHVLLKSKIISDVKEFIEYVD
;
A
#
# COMPACT_ATOMS: atom_id res chain seq x y z
N MET A 1 32.32 3.99 33.27
CA MET A 1 31.48 2.85 32.85
C MET A 1 30.72 3.31 31.60
N ALA A 2 31.29 3.10 30.41
CA ALA A 2 30.64 3.51 29.17
C ALA A 2 29.66 2.40 28.77
N ILE A 3 28.38 2.75 28.65
CA ILE A 3 27.39 1.86 28.04
C ILE A 3 27.76 1.79 26.55
N HIS A 4 28.67 0.88 26.21
CA HIS A 4 28.86 0.46 24.83
C HIS A 4 27.60 -0.28 24.44
N PHE A 5 26.62 0.41 23.85
CA PHE A 5 25.54 -0.23 23.11
C PHE A 5 26.21 -1.09 22.03
N LYS A 6 26.43 -2.36 22.36
CA LYS A 6 27.04 -3.35 21.47
C LYS A 6 26.23 -3.32 20.19
N HIS A 7 26.89 -3.11 19.06
CA HIS A 7 26.31 -3.10 17.72
C HIS A 7 25.23 -4.19 17.51
N ALA A 8 25.43 -5.37 18.09
CA ALA A 8 24.47 -6.48 18.12
C ALA A 8 23.07 -6.13 18.69
N LEU A 9 22.96 -5.27 19.72
CA LEU A 9 21.68 -4.82 20.26
C LEU A 9 20.96 -3.85 19.31
N ILE A 10 21.72 -3.04 18.57
CA ILE A 10 21.17 -2.15 17.54
C ILE A 10 20.64 -2.98 16.38
N GLU A 11 21.45 -3.92 15.86
CA GLU A 11 21.00 -4.86 14.82
C GLU A 11 19.77 -5.66 15.26
N GLN A 12 19.72 -6.10 16.52
CA GLN A 12 18.57 -6.82 17.05
C GLN A 12 17.32 -5.93 17.11
N ALA A 13 17.47 -4.67 17.53
CA ALA A 13 16.37 -3.70 17.53
C ALA A 13 15.87 -3.40 16.10
N GLU A 14 16.77 -3.26 15.12
CA GLU A 14 16.42 -3.06 13.71
C GLU A 14 15.66 -4.27 13.13
N ARG A 15 16.08 -5.50 13.47
CA ARG A 15 15.36 -6.72 13.08
C ARG A 15 13.98 -6.78 13.71
N LEU A 16 13.86 -6.50 15.00
CA LEU A 16 12.56 -6.47 15.69
C LEU A 16 11.63 -5.41 15.11
N HIS A 17 12.15 -4.21 14.80
CA HIS A 17 11.40 -3.17 14.12
C HIS A 17 10.92 -3.63 12.75
N SER A 18 11.79 -4.25 11.95
CA SER A 18 11.44 -4.76 10.61
C SER A 18 10.34 -5.82 10.68
N ILE A 19 10.40 -6.72 11.67
CA ILE A 19 9.34 -7.73 11.89
C ILE A 19 8.02 -7.08 12.29
N GLN A 20 8.06 -6.12 13.21
CA GLN A 20 6.86 -5.39 13.63
C GLN A 20 6.24 -4.62 12.47
N GLU A 21 7.06 -3.96 11.67
CA GLU A 21 6.61 -3.23 10.49
C GLU A 21 5.93 -4.17 9.47
N LEU A 22 6.52 -5.33 9.18
CA LEU A 22 5.90 -6.33 8.30
C LEU A 22 4.56 -6.84 8.85
N LYS A 23 4.46 -7.02 10.17
CA LYS A 23 3.20 -7.39 10.82
C LYS A 23 2.15 -6.30 10.67
N ASP A 24 2.51 -5.04 10.92
CA ASP A 24 1.60 -3.90 10.78
C ASP A 24 1.09 -3.78 9.33
N ILE A 25 1.98 -3.97 8.34
CA ILE A 25 1.63 -4.00 6.92
C ILE A 25 0.66 -5.15 6.61
N PHE A 26 0.90 -6.35 7.16
CA PHE A 26 -0.01 -7.48 6.98
C PHE A 26 -1.40 -7.22 7.57
N ASP A 27 -1.46 -6.60 8.75
CA ASP A 27 -2.70 -6.22 9.41
C ASP A 27 -3.49 -5.17 8.60
N ASP A 28 -2.79 -4.20 7.99
CA ASP A 28 -3.40 -3.21 7.10
C ASP A 28 -3.96 -3.85 5.81
N LEU A 29 -3.22 -4.76 5.19
CA LEU A 29 -3.70 -5.50 4.02
C LEU A 29 -4.97 -6.31 4.35
N ASN A 30 -5.00 -6.94 5.53
CA ASN A 30 -6.21 -7.65 6.00
C ASN A 30 -7.37 -6.69 6.27
N LYS A 31 -7.08 -5.50 6.78
CA LYS A 31 -8.09 -4.46 7.03
C LYS A 31 -8.71 -3.97 5.73
N ILE A 32 -7.92 -3.78 4.68
CA ILE A 32 -8.41 -3.49 3.32
C ILE A 32 -9.30 -4.61 2.80
N ASN A 33 -8.83 -5.86 2.83
CA ASN A 33 -9.61 -7.01 2.35
C ASN A 33 -10.97 -7.10 3.07
N ARG A 34 -10.97 -6.95 4.40
CA ARG A 34 -12.22 -6.93 5.19
C ARG A 34 -13.13 -5.76 4.82
N ALA A 35 -12.58 -4.59 4.49
CA ALA A 35 -13.39 -3.44 4.08
C ALA A 35 -14.06 -3.69 2.72
N ILE A 36 -13.35 -4.31 1.77
CA ILE A 36 -13.89 -4.74 0.48
C ILE A 36 -15.00 -5.78 0.68
N ASP A 37 -14.74 -6.84 1.43
CA ASP A 37 -15.71 -7.92 1.66
C ASP A 37 -17.00 -7.44 2.31
N ASN A 38 -16.88 -6.44 3.19
CA ASN A 38 -17.99 -5.92 3.98
C ASN A 38 -18.72 -4.73 3.34
N ILE A 39 -18.35 -4.32 2.13
CA ILE A 39 -18.91 -3.12 1.49
C ILE A 39 -20.44 -3.14 1.36
N LYS A 40 -21.00 -4.34 1.18
CA LYS A 40 -22.43 -4.60 1.00
C LYS A 40 -23.26 -4.54 2.29
N TYR A 41 -22.62 -4.52 3.45
CA TYR A 41 -23.31 -4.48 4.74
C TYR A 41 -23.61 -3.03 5.19
N PRO A 42 -24.55 -2.83 6.13
CA PRO A 42 -24.78 -1.52 6.74
C PRO A 42 -23.46 -0.93 7.27
N PHE A 43 -23.23 0.36 7.00
CA PHE A 43 -21.98 1.08 7.31
C PHE A 43 -20.72 0.59 6.59
N GLY A 44 -20.80 -0.43 5.72
CA GLY A 44 -19.67 -0.95 4.96
C GLY A 44 -19.00 0.10 4.09
N PHE A 45 -19.80 0.92 3.40
CA PHE A 45 -19.32 2.03 2.58
C PHE A 45 -18.53 3.09 3.37
N GLU A 46 -19.07 3.55 4.51
CA GLU A 46 -18.38 4.54 5.34
C GLU A 46 -17.12 3.97 5.99
N ASN A 47 -17.16 2.68 6.39
CA ASN A 47 -15.97 1.99 6.86
C ASN A 47 -14.90 1.88 5.76
N ALA A 48 -15.28 1.55 4.53
CA ALA A 48 -14.36 1.48 3.39
C ALA A 48 -13.69 2.84 3.11
N LYS A 49 -14.46 3.93 3.11
CA LYS A 49 -13.91 5.29 3.00
C LYS A 49 -12.96 5.63 4.14
N LYS A 50 -13.27 5.23 5.36
CA LYS A 50 -12.39 5.47 6.51
C LYS A 50 -11.07 4.72 6.36
N VAL A 51 -11.13 3.46 5.92
CA VAL A 51 -9.94 2.66 5.65
C VAL A 51 -9.09 3.29 4.54
N ASP A 52 -9.70 3.68 3.42
CA ASP A 52 -9.00 4.36 2.32
C ASP A 52 -8.25 5.62 2.79
N ASN A 53 -8.93 6.52 3.50
CA ASN A 53 -8.29 7.73 4.05
C ASN A 53 -7.13 7.40 5.00
N GLU A 54 -7.26 6.35 5.81
CA GLU A 54 -6.21 5.92 6.72
C GLU A 54 -4.99 5.38 5.96
N MET A 55 -5.20 4.56 4.92
CA MET A 55 -4.12 3.98 4.12
C MET A 55 -3.36 5.07 3.36
N ILE A 56 -4.06 6.03 2.75
CA ILE A 56 -3.44 7.16 2.05
C ILE A 56 -2.57 8.00 3.01
N CYS A 57 -3.03 8.21 4.25
CA CYS A 57 -2.25 8.93 5.25
C CYS A 57 -1.01 8.15 5.70
N LYS A 58 -1.16 6.82 5.87
CA LYS A 58 -0.08 5.95 6.36
C LYS A 58 0.98 5.65 5.30
N TYR A 59 0.58 5.61 4.03
CA TYR A 59 1.44 5.22 2.91
C TYR A 59 1.45 6.31 1.82
N PRO A 60 2.27 7.37 1.97
CA PRO A 60 2.39 8.44 0.96
C PRO A 60 2.74 7.94 -0.45
N ILE A 61 3.34 6.75 -0.55
CA ILE A 61 3.69 6.14 -1.82
C ILE A 61 2.48 5.76 -2.67
N ILE A 62 1.30 5.56 -2.07
CA ILE A 62 0.04 5.35 -2.82
C ILE A 62 -0.18 6.54 -3.76
N LYS A 63 -0.01 7.78 -3.27
CA LYS A 63 -0.16 8.98 -4.08
C LYS A 63 0.87 9.05 -5.21
N ALA A 64 2.14 8.76 -4.90
CA ALA A 64 3.20 8.74 -5.91
C ALA A 64 2.93 7.69 -7.00
N MET A 65 2.42 6.51 -6.62
CA MET A 65 2.03 5.47 -7.55
C MET A 65 0.92 5.92 -8.50
N VAL A 66 -0.11 6.59 -7.98
CA VAL A 66 -1.20 7.15 -8.81
C VAL A 66 -0.68 8.22 -9.76
N GLU A 67 0.18 9.10 -9.29
CA GLU A 67 0.79 10.15 -10.12
C GLU A 67 1.59 9.52 -11.27
N VAL A 68 2.42 8.52 -10.99
CA VAL A 68 3.20 7.80 -12.00
C VAL A 68 2.29 7.03 -12.96
N ALA A 69 1.29 6.29 -12.46
CA ALA A 69 0.33 5.55 -13.29
C ALA A 69 -0.39 6.45 -14.30
N ASN A 70 -0.76 7.67 -13.88
CA ASN A 70 -1.41 8.65 -14.76
C ASN A 70 -0.50 9.21 -15.88
N THR A 71 0.82 9.01 -15.79
CA THR A 71 1.76 9.40 -16.86
C THR A 71 1.85 8.37 -17.99
N PHE A 72 1.44 7.13 -17.74
CA PHE A 72 1.46 6.10 -18.78
C PHE A 72 0.39 6.43 -19.85
N PRO A 73 0.72 6.28 -21.14
CA PRO A 73 -0.27 6.42 -22.18
C PRO A 73 -1.36 5.37 -21.94
N LYS A 74 -2.60 5.82 -21.74
CA LYS A 74 -3.76 4.92 -21.62
C LYS A 74 -3.76 4.01 -22.84
N LEU A 75 -3.38 2.75 -22.66
CA LEU A 75 -3.43 1.76 -23.73
C LEU A 75 -4.87 1.73 -24.26
N ASN A 76 -5.04 1.98 -25.55
CA ASN A 76 -6.32 2.09 -26.27
C ASN A 76 -7.16 0.79 -26.29
N ASN A 77 -6.93 -0.15 -25.37
CA ASN A 77 -7.50 -1.49 -25.40
C ASN A 77 -8.21 -1.85 -24.08
N SER A 78 -9.16 -1.03 -23.67
CA SER A 78 -10.39 -1.52 -23.05
C SER A 78 -11.35 -0.35 -22.94
N VAL A 79 -12.64 -0.65 -23.12
CA VAL A 79 -13.78 0.27 -23.01
C VAL A 79 -13.49 1.37 -21.99
N VAL A 80 -13.38 2.62 -22.46
CA VAL A 80 -13.41 3.80 -21.60
C VAL A 80 -14.82 3.87 -21.02
N ASN A 81 -15.10 3.04 -20.03
CA ASN A 81 -16.19 3.28 -19.12
C ASN A 81 -15.78 4.56 -18.39
N ASN A 82 -16.39 5.68 -18.74
CA ASN A 82 -16.33 6.94 -18.00
C ASN A 82 -16.93 6.82 -16.58
N ALA A 83 -16.96 5.61 -16.02
CA ALA A 83 -17.37 5.34 -14.67
C ALA A 83 -16.33 5.96 -13.73
N GLN A 84 -16.80 6.80 -12.82
CA GLN A 84 -15.97 7.29 -11.73
C GLN A 84 -15.49 6.09 -10.90
N PRO A 85 -14.23 6.08 -10.44
CA PRO A 85 -13.73 5.03 -9.58
C PRO A 85 -14.62 4.86 -8.36
N THR A 86 -14.90 3.61 -8.01
CA THR A 86 -15.64 3.24 -6.81
C THR A 86 -14.71 3.25 -5.59
N VAL A 87 -15.28 3.23 -4.38
CA VAL A 87 -14.48 3.06 -3.15
C VAL A 87 -13.73 1.72 -3.12
N VAL A 88 -14.22 0.69 -3.82
CA VAL A 88 -13.52 -0.59 -3.95
C VAL A 88 -12.28 -0.42 -4.82
N ASP A 89 -12.36 0.36 -5.89
CA ASP A 89 -11.21 0.64 -6.77
C ASP A 89 -10.10 1.37 -5.99
N TYR A 90 -10.47 2.33 -5.12
CA TYR A 90 -9.50 3.00 -4.24
C TYR A 90 -8.86 2.04 -3.23
N LEU A 91 -9.63 1.16 -2.60
CA LEU A 91 -9.06 0.16 -1.69
C LEU A 91 -8.14 -0.85 -2.39
N VAL A 92 -8.45 -1.22 -3.63
CA VAL A 92 -7.57 -2.06 -4.46
C VAL A 92 -6.28 -1.31 -4.81
N GLN A 93 -6.38 -0.03 -5.16
CA GLN A 93 -5.23 0.83 -5.39
C GLN A 93 -4.36 0.96 -4.13
N ASP A 94 -4.94 1.13 -2.94
CA ASP A 94 -4.20 1.18 -1.68
C ASP A 94 -3.42 -0.10 -1.44
N LYS A 95 -4.05 -1.26 -1.68
CA LYS A 95 -3.40 -2.56 -1.58
C LYS A 95 -2.16 -2.63 -2.46
N PHE A 96 -2.25 -2.20 -3.72
CA PHE A 96 -1.11 -2.16 -4.62
C PHE A 96 -0.03 -1.18 -4.16
N GLY A 97 -0.41 0.01 -3.67
CA GLY A 97 0.56 0.97 -3.15
C GLY A 97 1.30 0.49 -1.89
N ILE A 98 0.62 -0.26 -1.01
CA ILE A 98 1.26 -0.92 0.14
C ILE A 98 2.22 -2.01 -0.32
N LEU A 99 1.87 -2.80 -1.34
CA LEU A 99 2.79 -3.80 -1.89
C LEU A 99 4.02 -3.14 -2.53
N ALA A 100 3.83 -2.08 -3.32
CA ALA A 100 4.92 -1.29 -3.88
C ALA A 100 5.84 -0.71 -2.77
N HIS A 101 5.26 -0.23 -1.66
CA HIS A 101 6.01 0.22 -0.48
C HIS A 101 6.98 -0.84 0.03
N VAL A 102 6.48 -2.07 0.23
CA VAL A 102 7.27 -3.20 0.73
C VAL A 102 8.40 -3.54 -0.24
N LEU A 103 8.09 -3.63 -1.54
CA LEU A 103 9.06 -4.03 -2.56
C LEU A 103 10.19 -2.99 -2.71
N LEU A 104 9.86 -1.69 -2.63
CA LEU A 104 10.84 -0.61 -2.66
C LEU A 104 11.73 -0.61 -1.41
N LYS A 105 11.15 -0.74 -0.22
CA LYS A 105 11.93 -0.87 1.01
C LYS A 105 12.85 -2.08 1.01
N SER A 106 12.39 -3.18 0.42
CA SER A 106 13.16 -4.42 0.28
C SER A 106 14.18 -4.37 -0.86
N LYS A 107 14.21 -3.28 -1.65
CA LYS A 107 15.07 -3.11 -2.83
C LYS A 107 14.87 -4.21 -3.89
N ILE A 108 13.68 -4.81 -3.93
CA ILE A 108 13.30 -5.80 -4.94
C ILE A 108 13.00 -5.10 -6.26
N ILE A 109 12.37 -3.93 -6.17
CA ILE A 109 12.19 -2.98 -7.27
C ILE A 109 12.95 -1.69 -6.96
N SER A 110 13.32 -0.98 -8.01
CA SER A 110 14.12 0.24 -7.95
C SER A 110 13.25 1.51 -7.90
N ASP A 111 12.09 1.49 -8.55
CA ASP A 111 11.11 2.58 -8.53
C ASP A 111 9.67 2.08 -8.69
N VAL A 112 8.70 2.99 -8.59
CA VAL A 112 7.27 2.67 -8.70
C VAL A 112 6.85 2.35 -10.14
N LYS A 113 7.59 2.82 -11.14
CA LYS A 113 7.31 2.55 -12.56
C LYS A 113 7.53 1.07 -12.86
N GLU A 114 8.61 0.50 -12.35
CA GLU A 114 8.91 -0.94 -12.43
C GLU A 114 7.80 -1.80 -11.80
N PHE A 115 7.22 -1.33 -10.69
CA PHE A 115 6.06 -2.01 -10.10
C PHE A 115 4.84 -1.98 -11.02
N ILE A 116 4.50 -0.80 -11.57
CA ILE A 116 3.34 -0.64 -12.44
C ILE A 116 3.48 -1.53 -13.69
N GLU A 117 4.67 -1.58 -14.29
CA GLU A 117 4.96 -2.45 -15.44
C GLU A 117 4.86 -3.96 -15.12
N TYR A 118 5.01 -4.35 -13.85
CA TYR A 118 4.87 -5.75 -13.42
C TYR A 118 3.41 -6.19 -13.23
N VAL A 119 2.52 -5.25 -12.90
CA VAL A 119 1.11 -5.53 -12.54
C VAL A 119 0.09 -5.15 -13.63
N ASP A 120 0.45 -4.27 -14.57
CA ASP A 120 -0.34 -3.91 -15.77
C ASP A 120 -0.28 -5.00 -16.85
#